data_AF-A0A8J3IJH3-F1
#
_entry.id   AF-A0A8J3IJH3-F1
#
_cell.length_a   1.000
_cell.length_b   1.000
_cell.length_c   1.000
_cell.angle_alpha   90.00
_cell.angle_beta   90.00
_cell.angle_gamma   90.00
#
_symmetry.space_group_name_H-M   'P 1'
#
loop_
_entity.id
_entity.type
_entity.pdbx_description
1 polymer ?
#
loop_
_entity_poly.entity_id
_entity_poly.type
_entity_poly.pdbx_seq_one_letter_code
_entity_poly.pdbx_strand_id
1 'polypeptide(L)'
;MSSPHYLVMNGNFVIVGKEPDGDSVRFVADNLDLYKQLHRAYRIKPSRDGSVQLRFEGVDAPELHYGSAAQPLGKEARDELLSWMGFDHIVYKHQSTMVQSADPASIRGAILTQAAEANGRPVSYVLLEQDVHLSDGTWVEVDEALLKLTMNYRLLTSGRAYYTVYTSTPFAHRQLLREAAVTARRADQGVWAVDMTSEFALDDQASIGPAGQLILPKLFRRCTDYLKDVNSGAFHGNLAEWLVWVSSNGRDENDLVVVSDKLEVHLSDLLDQRNRRIAFQADLLDITFVEK
;
A
#
# COMPACT_ATOMS: atom_id res chain seq x y z
N MET A 1 11.57 19.01 -6.43
CA MET A 1 10.23 18.65 -5.93
C MET A 1 9.60 17.72 -6.94
N SER A 2 8.95 16.66 -6.48
CA SER A 2 8.16 15.74 -7.32
C SER A 2 7.04 16.49 -8.05
N SER A 3 6.77 16.10 -9.30
CA SER A 3 5.77 16.77 -10.14
C SER A 3 4.35 16.43 -9.68
N PRO A 4 3.41 17.38 -9.58
CA PRO A 4 2.00 17.09 -9.33
C PRO A 4 1.24 16.65 -10.59
N HIS A 5 1.90 16.51 -11.75
CA HIS A 5 1.24 16.14 -13.01
C HIS A 5 1.29 14.65 -13.28
N TYR A 6 0.13 14.00 -13.41
CA TYR A 6 0.01 12.55 -13.61
C TYR A 6 -0.61 12.24 -14.98
N LEU A 7 -0.19 11.15 -15.61
CA LEU A 7 -0.80 10.64 -16.83
C LEU A 7 -2.14 9.99 -16.48
N VAL A 8 -3.19 10.45 -17.14
CA VAL A 8 -4.51 9.82 -17.12
C VAL A 8 -4.48 8.58 -18.02
N MET A 9 -4.83 7.44 -17.45
CA MET A 9 -5.09 6.22 -18.22
C MET A 9 -6.49 5.70 -17.86
N ASN A 10 -7.40 5.75 -18.83
CA ASN A 10 -8.74 5.19 -18.73
C ASN A 10 -8.72 3.68 -18.98
N GLY A 11 -9.66 2.98 -18.38
CA GLY A 11 -9.71 1.53 -18.47
C GLY A 11 -10.68 0.90 -17.49
N ASN A 12 -10.47 -0.38 -17.21
CA ASN A 12 -11.35 -1.15 -16.35
C ASN A 12 -10.57 -1.79 -15.20
N PHE A 13 -11.08 -1.62 -13.99
CA PHE A 13 -10.67 -2.40 -12.83
C PHE A 13 -11.29 -3.79 -12.93
N VAL A 14 -10.48 -4.82 -12.69
CA VAL A 14 -10.90 -6.22 -12.81
C VAL A 14 -10.46 -7.01 -11.59
N ILE A 15 -11.37 -7.84 -11.08
CA ILE A 15 -11.10 -8.69 -9.90
C ILE A 15 -11.28 -10.17 -10.16
N VAL A 16 -12.07 -10.57 -11.17
CA VAL A 16 -12.35 -11.98 -11.46
C VAL A 16 -11.07 -12.73 -11.84
N GLY A 17 -10.82 -13.85 -11.16
CA GLY A 17 -9.59 -14.64 -11.29
C GLY A 17 -8.37 -14.02 -10.60
N LYS A 18 -8.55 -12.94 -9.82
CA LYS A 18 -7.48 -12.18 -9.14
C LYS A 18 -7.65 -12.24 -7.63
N GLU A 19 -6.64 -11.75 -6.92
CA GLU A 19 -6.59 -11.67 -5.46
C GLU A 19 -6.45 -10.19 -5.04
N PRO A 20 -7.52 -9.39 -5.16
CA PRO A 20 -7.48 -7.99 -4.74
C PRO A 20 -7.20 -7.88 -3.24
N ASP A 21 -6.58 -6.77 -2.85
CA ASP A 21 -6.23 -6.41 -1.47
C ASP A 21 -6.78 -5.01 -1.12
N GLY A 22 -6.60 -4.55 0.12
CA GLY A 22 -7.14 -3.28 0.63
C GLY A 22 -6.57 -2.00 0.00
N ASP A 23 -5.50 -2.10 -0.79
CA ASP A 23 -4.84 -0.97 -1.48
C ASP A 23 -4.37 -1.34 -2.91
N SER A 24 -4.99 -2.36 -3.50
CA SER A 24 -4.46 -2.98 -4.70
C SER A 24 -5.52 -3.78 -5.47
N VAL A 25 -5.77 -3.36 -6.70
CA VAL A 25 -6.59 -4.08 -7.68
C VAL A 25 -5.87 -4.16 -9.01
N ARG A 26 -6.38 -4.98 -9.93
CA ARG A 26 -5.85 -5.04 -11.28
C ARG A 26 -6.60 -4.12 -12.22
N PHE A 27 -5.90 -3.62 -13.22
CA PHE A 27 -6.42 -2.66 -14.18
C PHE A 27 -6.05 -3.05 -15.61
N VAL A 28 -7.00 -2.92 -16.52
CA VAL A 28 -6.85 -3.11 -17.96
C VAL A 28 -7.03 -1.75 -18.61
N ALA A 29 -5.94 -1.14 -19.07
CA ALA A 29 -5.99 0.15 -19.76
C ALA A 29 -6.64 0.00 -21.15
N ASP A 30 -7.39 1.00 -21.57
CA ASP A 30 -7.93 1.07 -22.94
C ASP A 30 -6.82 1.18 -23.98
N ASN A 31 -5.76 1.93 -23.64
CA ASN A 31 -4.59 2.10 -24.45
C ASN A 31 -3.32 1.65 -23.71
N LEU A 32 -2.87 0.43 -24.01
CA LEU A 32 -1.67 -0.16 -23.41
C LEU A 32 -0.38 0.62 -23.77
N ASP A 33 -0.35 1.38 -24.87
CA ASP A 33 0.83 2.14 -25.26
C ASP A 33 1.13 3.31 -24.31
N LEU A 34 0.13 3.76 -23.54
CA LEU A 34 0.32 4.79 -22.52
C LEU A 34 1.30 4.36 -21.42
N TYR A 35 1.39 3.06 -21.12
CA TYR A 35 2.40 2.56 -20.18
C TYR A 35 3.83 2.89 -20.60
N LYS A 36 4.11 3.02 -21.90
CA LYS A 36 5.44 3.35 -22.43
C LYS A 36 5.90 4.77 -22.06
N GLN A 37 4.96 5.63 -21.65
CA GLN A 37 5.26 7.00 -21.22
C GLN A 37 5.67 7.07 -19.74
N LEU A 38 5.42 6.03 -18.96
CA LEU A 38 5.70 6.04 -17.52
C LEU A 38 7.19 5.90 -17.23
N HIS A 39 7.64 6.56 -16.17
CA HIS A 39 8.96 6.28 -15.64
C HIS A 39 9.06 4.80 -15.22
N ARG A 40 10.17 4.14 -15.58
CA ARG A 40 10.38 2.69 -15.39
C ARG A 40 9.34 1.79 -16.08
N ALA A 41 8.74 2.26 -17.20
CA ALA A 41 7.83 1.48 -18.03
C ALA A 41 8.34 0.06 -18.38
N TYR A 42 9.65 -0.10 -18.57
CA TYR A 42 10.28 -1.41 -18.89
C TYR A 42 10.06 -2.49 -17.82
N ARG A 43 9.66 -2.12 -16.60
CA ARG A 43 9.33 -3.06 -15.52
C ARG A 43 7.90 -3.56 -15.60
N ILE A 44 7.01 -2.85 -16.27
CA ILE A 44 5.59 -3.17 -16.35
C ILE A 44 5.43 -4.38 -17.28
N LYS A 45 4.89 -5.45 -16.73
CA LYS A 45 4.61 -6.70 -17.47
C LYS A 45 3.12 -7.03 -17.34
N PRO A 46 2.29 -6.62 -18.32
CA PRO A 46 0.90 -7.01 -18.35
C PRO A 46 0.75 -8.53 -18.33
N SER A 47 -0.29 -9.01 -17.67
CA SER A 47 -0.66 -10.43 -17.72
C SER A 47 -1.32 -10.79 -19.05
N ARG A 48 -1.57 -12.09 -19.26
CA ARG A 48 -2.17 -12.62 -20.50
C ARG A 48 -3.50 -11.95 -20.87
N ASP A 49 -4.26 -11.50 -19.88
CA ASP A 49 -5.54 -10.78 -20.06
C ASP A 49 -5.37 -9.26 -20.20
N GLY A 50 -4.14 -8.77 -20.38
CA GLY A 50 -3.82 -7.35 -20.50
C GLY A 50 -3.79 -6.60 -19.18
N SER A 51 -4.18 -7.22 -18.06
CA SER A 51 -4.24 -6.53 -16.77
C SER A 51 -2.86 -6.36 -16.13
N VAL A 52 -2.66 -5.24 -15.46
CA VAL A 52 -1.50 -4.98 -14.57
C VAL A 52 -1.97 -4.89 -13.12
N GLN A 53 -1.12 -5.31 -12.18
CA GLN A 53 -1.38 -5.07 -10.76
C GLN A 53 -1.00 -3.63 -10.42
N LEU A 54 -1.89 -2.89 -9.77
CA LEU A 54 -1.59 -1.53 -9.30
C LEU A 54 -0.92 -1.55 -7.93
N ARG A 55 -0.25 -0.46 -7.59
CA ARG A 55 0.03 -0.06 -6.21
C ARG A 55 -0.63 1.29 -5.97
N PHE A 56 -1.48 1.39 -4.97
CA PHE A 56 -2.12 2.67 -4.69
C PHE A 56 -1.10 3.63 -4.04
N GLU A 57 -1.04 4.85 -4.55
CA GLU A 57 -0.20 5.94 -4.06
C GLU A 57 -0.63 6.39 -2.65
N GLY A 58 0.33 6.64 -1.76
CA GLY A 58 0.10 7.26 -0.44
C GLY A 58 -0.56 6.39 0.63
N VAL A 59 -0.87 5.13 0.34
CA VAL A 59 -1.55 4.19 1.25
C VAL A 59 -0.80 2.86 1.38
N ASP A 60 -0.96 2.20 2.53
CA ASP A 60 -0.60 0.79 2.74
C ASP A 60 -1.71 0.17 3.62
N ALA A 61 -2.51 -0.73 3.07
CA ALA A 61 -3.62 -1.36 3.79
C ALA A 61 -3.14 -2.56 4.63
N PRO A 62 -3.83 -2.91 5.74
CA PRO A 62 -3.54 -4.12 6.50
C PRO A 62 -3.49 -5.36 5.58
N GLU A 63 -2.50 -6.21 5.82
CA GLU A 63 -2.22 -7.36 4.94
C GLU A 63 -3.35 -8.37 4.98
N LEU A 64 -3.99 -8.62 3.84
CA LEU A 64 -4.89 -9.75 3.68
C LEU A 64 -4.11 -11.04 3.39
N HIS A 65 -3.01 -10.95 2.63
CA HIS A 65 -2.15 -12.08 2.30
C HIS A 65 -0.69 -11.65 2.07
N TYR A 66 0.20 -12.08 2.96
CA TYR A 66 1.65 -12.05 2.76
C TYR A 66 2.20 -13.45 2.89
N GLY A 67 2.22 -14.19 1.78
CA GLY A 67 2.35 -15.65 1.82
C GLY A 67 1.12 -16.25 2.52
N SER A 68 1.33 -16.94 3.63
CA SER A 68 0.23 -17.44 4.48
C SER A 68 -0.11 -16.52 5.66
N ALA A 69 0.64 -15.44 5.85
CA ALA A 69 0.44 -14.51 6.95
C ALA A 69 -0.61 -13.44 6.58
N ALA A 70 -1.35 -12.96 7.57
CA ALA A 70 -2.35 -11.91 7.41
C ALA A 70 -2.49 -11.13 8.73
N GLN A 71 -3.02 -9.92 8.64
CA GLN A 71 -3.26 -9.01 9.76
C GLN A 71 -4.76 -8.86 10.06
N PRO A 72 -5.11 -8.37 11.27
CA PRO A 72 -6.47 -7.87 11.52
C PRO A 72 -6.86 -6.82 10.47
N LEU A 73 -8.16 -6.67 10.22
CA LEU A 73 -8.73 -5.68 9.27
C LEU A 73 -8.34 -5.83 7.78
N GLY A 74 -7.42 -6.72 7.38
CA GLY A 74 -7.03 -6.86 5.96
C GLY A 74 -8.20 -7.23 5.04
N LYS A 75 -9.02 -8.18 5.48
CA LYS A 75 -10.25 -8.56 4.76
C LYS A 75 -11.26 -7.41 4.70
N GLU A 76 -11.41 -6.68 5.80
CA GLU A 76 -12.36 -5.57 5.91
C GLU A 76 -11.96 -4.42 4.98
N ALA A 77 -10.67 -4.03 4.97
CA ALA A 77 -10.15 -3.01 4.06
C ALA A 77 -10.38 -3.38 2.58
N ARG A 78 -10.12 -4.64 2.21
CA ARG A 78 -10.39 -5.17 0.87
C ARG A 78 -11.88 -5.13 0.53
N ASP A 79 -12.73 -5.66 1.40
CA ASP A 79 -14.17 -5.76 1.14
C ASP A 79 -14.81 -4.36 1.00
N GLU A 80 -14.39 -3.39 1.81
CA GLU A 80 -14.86 -2.00 1.68
C GLU A 80 -14.36 -1.31 0.43
N LEU A 81 -13.07 -1.46 0.10
CA LEU A 81 -12.53 -0.92 -1.15
C LEU A 81 -13.35 -1.43 -2.34
N LEU A 82 -13.55 -2.75 -2.44
CA LEU A 82 -14.29 -3.34 -3.55
C LEU A 82 -15.75 -2.87 -3.60
N SER A 83 -16.40 -2.76 -2.43
CA SER A 83 -17.76 -2.23 -2.33
C SER A 83 -17.84 -0.77 -2.81
N TRP A 84 -16.89 0.09 -2.43
CA TRP A 84 -16.85 1.49 -2.88
C TRP A 84 -16.56 1.62 -4.37
N MET A 85 -15.74 0.72 -4.91
CA MET A 85 -15.52 0.63 -6.35
C MET A 85 -16.79 0.19 -7.10
N GLY A 86 -17.78 -0.40 -6.41
CA GLY A 86 -19.04 -0.86 -6.99
C GLY A 86 -19.04 -2.33 -7.40
N PHE A 87 -18.04 -3.12 -6.99
CA PHE A 87 -18.12 -4.56 -7.12
C PHE A 87 -19.09 -5.13 -6.09
N ASP A 88 -19.97 -6.02 -6.54
CA ASP A 88 -20.97 -6.67 -5.71
C ASP A 88 -21.04 -8.18 -6.04
N HIS A 89 -21.81 -8.94 -5.26
CA HIS A 89 -22.03 -10.38 -5.42
C HIS A 89 -20.72 -11.18 -5.64
N ILE A 90 -19.67 -10.80 -4.91
CA ILE A 90 -18.34 -11.38 -5.06
C ILE A 90 -18.32 -12.77 -4.45
N VAL A 91 -17.99 -13.76 -5.27
CA VAL A 91 -17.76 -15.15 -4.83
C VAL A 91 -16.27 -15.43 -4.90
N TYR A 92 -15.69 -15.86 -3.79
CA TYR A 92 -14.30 -16.32 -3.74
C TYR A 92 -14.21 -17.83 -3.95
N LYS A 93 -13.09 -18.31 -4.50
CA LYS A 93 -12.78 -19.73 -4.53
C LYS A 93 -12.69 -20.28 -3.10
N HIS A 94 -13.07 -21.54 -2.92
CA HIS A 94 -13.06 -22.20 -1.63
C HIS A 94 -11.69 -22.07 -0.94
N GLN A 95 -11.68 -21.55 0.30
CA GLN A 95 -10.47 -21.34 1.12
C GLN A 95 -9.37 -20.50 0.44
N SER A 96 -9.76 -19.51 -0.37
CA SER A 96 -8.83 -18.66 -1.10
C SER A 96 -9.31 -17.20 -1.13
N THR A 97 -8.36 -16.29 -1.30
CA THR A 97 -8.60 -14.86 -1.58
C THR A 97 -8.91 -14.58 -3.05
N MET A 98 -8.81 -15.59 -3.91
CA MET A 98 -9.07 -15.48 -5.34
C MET A 98 -10.55 -15.38 -5.65
N VAL A 99 -10.92 -14.33 -6.37
CA VAL A 99 -12.30 -14.11 -6.83
C VAL A 99 -12.62 -15.12 -7.94
N GLN A 100 -13.68 -15.88 -7.75
CA GLN A 100 -14.27 -16.78 -8.74
C GLN A 100 -15.23 -16.05 -9.68
N SER A 101 -16.09 -15.17 -9.14
CA SER A 101 -17.02 -14.35 -9.89
C SER A 101 -17.38 -13.08 -9.13
N ALA A 102 -17.83 -12.06 -9.85
CA ALA A 102 -18.39 -10.81 -9.30
C ALA A 102 -19.41 -10.26 -10.30
N ASP A 103 -20.39 -9.50 -9.81
CA ASP A 103 -21.36 -8.79 -10.64
C ASP A 103 -21.45 -7.33 -10.16
N PRO A 104 -20.94 -6.35 -10.91
CA PRO A 104 -20.34 -6.47 -12.24
C PRO A 104 -18.96 -7.14 -12.25
N ALA A 105 -18.57 -7.72 -13.40
CA ALA A 105 -17.27 -8.38 -13.56
C ALA A 105 -16.08 -7.41 -13.64
N SER A 106 -16.34 -6.16 -14.00
CA SER A 106 -15.36 -5.08 -14.10
C SER A 106 -16.01 -3.72 -13.80
N ILE A 107 -15.21 -2.78 -13.30
CA ILE A 107 -15.63 -1.41 -13.03
C ILE A 107 -14.85 -0.44 -13.90
N ARG A 108 -15.56 0.50 -14.51
CA ARG A 108 -14.97 1.51 -15.38
C ARG A 108 -14.37 2.66 -14.58
N GLY A 109 -13.21 3.16 -14.98
CA GLY A 109 -12.58 4.31 -14.33
C GLY A 109 -11.22 4.67 -14.92
N ALA A 110 -10.41 5.35 -14.12
CA ALA A 110 -9.10 5.85 -14.52
C ALA A 110 -8.06 5.67 -13.42
N ILE A 111 -6.81 5.52 -13.84
CA ILE A 111 -5.65 5.69 -12.98
C ILE A 111 -4.92 6.98 -13.35
N LEU A 112 -4.43 7.69 -12.33
CA LEU A 112 -3.47 8.78 -12.49
C LEU A 112 -2.11 8.25 -12.05
N THR A 113 -1.16 8.17 -12.97
CA THR A 113 0.13 7.51 -12.73
C THR A 113 1.29 8.25 -13.37
N GLN A 114 2.47 8.14 -12.78
CA GLN A 114 3.73 8.72 -13.32
C GLN A 114 4.80 7.65 -13.57
N ALA A 115 4.76 6.56 -12.81
CA ALA A 115 5.85 5.62 -12.74
C ALA A 115 5.37 4.21 -12.35
N ALA A 116 6.24 3.23 -12.58
CA ALA A 116 6.15 1.92 -11.94
C ALA A 116 7.20 1.76 -10.84
N GLU A 117 6.81 1.12 -9.74
CA GLU A 117 7.71 0.76 -8.63
C GLU A 117 8.63 -0.43 -9.01
N ALA A 118 9.50 -0.84 -8.09
CA ALA A 118 10.54 -1.85 -8.33
C ALA A 118 10.00 -3.19 -8.88
N ASN A 119 8.81 -3.63 -8.47
CA ASN A 119 8.14 -4.85 -8.97
C ASN A 119 7.31 -4.63 -10.24
N GLY A 120 7.37 -3.43 -10.84
CA GLY A 120 6.71 -3.13 -12.11
C GLY A 120 5.22 -2.83 -12.01
N ARG A 121 4.70 -2.57 -10.80
CA ARG A 121 3.33 -2.09 -10.61
C ARG A 121 3.26 -0.58 -10.83
N PRO A 122 2.34 -0.07 -11.67
CA PRO A 122 2.06 1.36 -11.71
C PRO A 122 1.65 1.86 -10.33
N VAL A 123 2.28 2.96 -9.87
CA VAL A 123 1.90 3.64 -8.63
C VAL A 123 0.83 4.67 -9.01
N SER A 124 -0.35 4.55 -8.42
CA SER A 124 -1.53 5.20 -8.97
C SER A 124 -2.47 5.79 -7.93
N TYR A 125 -3.00 6.97 -8.25
CA TYR A 125 -4.28 7.41 -7.72
C TYR A 125 -5.41 6.81 -8.54
N VAL A 126 -6.47 6.35 -7.87
CA VAL A 126 -7.58 5.64 -8.50
C VAL A 126 -8.85 6.49 -8.48
N LEU A 127 -9.46 6.63 -9.65
CA LEU A 127 -10.72 7.35 -9.85
C LEU A 127 -11.74 6.43 -10.53
N LEU A 128 -12.99 6.52 -10.10
CA LEU A 128 -14.09 5.81 -10.73
C LEU A 128 -14.75 6.72 -11.75
N GLU A 129 -15.21 6.16 -12.88
CA GLU A 129 -15.75 6.98 -13.96
C GLU A 129 -16.99 7.77 -13.53
N GLN A 130 -17.78 7.24 -12.59
CA GLN A 130 -18.94 7.96 -12.04
C GLN A 130 -18.58 9.24 -11.26
N ASP A 131 -17.33 9.37 -10.77
CA ASP A 131 -16.92 10.50 -9.94
C ASP A 131 -16.30 11.61 -10.78
N VAL A 132 -15.54 11.26 -11.82
CA VAL A 132 -14.89 12.21 -12.72
C VAL A 132 -14.53 11.59 -14.07
N HIS A 133 -14.74 12.36 -15.14
CA HIS A 133 -14.30 12.01 -16.49
C HIS A 133 -13.07 12.82 -16.87
N LEU A 134 -11.97 12.12 -17.15
CA LEU A 134 -10.72 12.70 -17.62
C LEU A 134 -10.36 12.16 -19.01
N SER A 135 -9.68 12.99 -19.81
CA SER A 135 -9.27 12.63 -21.16
C SER A 135 -8.10 11.64 -21.12
N ASP A 136 -8.29 10.46 -21.70
CA ASP A 136 -7.26 9.42 -21.77
C ASP A 136 -5.97 9.93 -22.43
N GLY A 137 -4.82 9.53 -21.91
CA GLY A 137 -3.52 9.91 -22.45
C GLY A 137 -3.08 11.37 -22.19
N THR A 138 -3.84 12.13 -21.40
CA THR A 138 -3.47 13.51 -21.03
C THR A 138 -2.72 13.55 -19.70
N TRP A 139 -1.78 14.48 -19.56
CA TRP A 139 -1.14 14.78 -18.29
C TRP A 139 -1.94 15.88 -17.60
N VAL A 140 -2.41 15.61 -16.38
CA VAL A 140 -3.22 16.53 -15.60
C VAL A 140 -2.53 16.85 -14.28
N GLU A 141 -2.63 18.10 -13.84
CA GLU A 141 -2.27 18.43 -12.47
C GLU A 141 -3.28 17.81 -11.51
N VAL A 142 -2.78 17.03 -10.54
CA VAL A 142 -3.60 16.51 -9.45
C VAL A 142 -3.61 17.56 -8.35
N ASP A 143 -4.62 18.41 -8.37
CA ASP A 143 -4.85 19.40 -7.32
C ASP A 143 -5.57 18.77 -6.11
N GLU A 144 -5.84 19.59 -5.08
CA GLU A 144 -6.53 19.15 -3.87
C GLU A 144 -7.93 18.59 -4.16
N ALA A 145 -8.67 19.20 -5.09
CA ALA A 145 -10.02 18.80 -5.42
C ALA A 145 -10.02 17.42 -6.10
N LEU A 146 -9.14 17.21 -7.07
CA LEU A 146 -9.01 15.93 -7.76
C LEU A 146 -8.48 14.84 -6.82
N LEU A 147 -7.50 15.15 -5.96
CA LEU A 147 -6.96 14.20 -5.00
C LEU A 147 -8.03 13.70 -4.02
N LYS A 148 -8.95 14.57 -3.58
CA LYS A 148 -10.07 14.22 -2.69
C LYS A 148 -11.09 13.26 -3.33
N LEU A 149 -11.16 13.19 -4.66
CA LEU A 149 -12.03 12.24 -5.37
C LEU A 149 -11.42 10.83 -5.44
N THR A 150 -10.15 10.66 -5.10
CA THR A 150 -9.46 9.38 -5.28
C THR A 150 -9.87 8.36 -4.22
N MET A 151 -9.87 7.07 -4.60
CA MET A 151 -10.02 5.98 -3.63
C MET A 151 -8.92 6.00 -2.57
N ASN A 152 -7.72 6.47 -2.92
CA ASN A 152 -6.58 6.63 -2.01
C ASN A 152 -6.92 7.60 -0.86
N TYR A 153 -7.50 8.76 -1.18
CA TYR A 153 -7.95 9.72 -0.17
C TYR A 153 -9.09 9.14 0.69
N ARG A 154 -10.02 8.42 0.07
CA ARG A 154 -11.11 7.73 0.78
C ARG A 154 -10.59 6.66 1.75
N LEU A 155 -9.60 5.86 1.36
CA LEU A 155 -8.96 4.85 2.21
C LEU A 155 -8.33 5.48 3.47
N LEU A 156 -7.72 6.66 3.35
CA LEU A 156 -7.16 7.37 4.51
C LEU A 156 -8.23 8.00 5.39
N THR A 157 -9.22 8.68 4.80
CA THR A 157 -10.29 9.36 5.57
C THR A 157 -11.27 8.43 6.25
N SER A 158 -11.28 7.14 5.87
CA SER A 158 -12.07 6.08 6.53
C SER A 158 -11.24 5.21 7.47
N GLY A 159 -9.92 5.43 7.55
CA GLY A 159 -9.01 4.61 8.33
C GLY A 159 -8.88 3.17 7.81
N ARG A 160 -9.11 2.90 6.52
CA ARG A 160 -8.92 1.55 5.93
C ARG A 160 -7.50 1.26 5.48
N ALA A 161 -6.65 2.27 5.41
CA ALA A 161 -5.23 2.11 5.16
C ALA A 161 -4.41 3.07 6.02
N TYR A 162 -3.14 2.72 6.22
CA TYR A 162 -2.15 3.60 6.81
C TYR A 162 -1.69 4.66 5.81
N TYR A 163 -1.44 5.87 6.30
CA TYR A 163 -0.68 6.88 5.55
C TYR A 163 0.74 6.35 5.29
N THR A 164 1.07 6.12 4.03
CA THR A 164 2.38 5.60 3.63
C THR A 164 2.80 6.23 2.32
N VAL A 165 3.53 7.34 2.41
CA VAL A 165 3.98 8.14 1.27
C VAL A 165 5.47 7.96 1.01
N TYR A 166 5.88 8.32 -0.21
CA TYR A 166 7.27 8.30 -0.63
C TYR A 166 7.76 9.73 -0.93
N THR A 167 9.07 9.94 -0.96
CA THR A 167 9.67 11.24 -1.36
C THR A 167 9.36 11.60 -2.81
N SER A 168 8.99 10.60 -3.62
CA SER A 168 8.43 10.74 -4.97
C SER A 168 7.00 11.30 -4.98
N THR A 169 6.24 11.20 -3.89
CA THR A 169 4.90 11.79 -3.76
C THR A 169 5.01 13.32 -3.64
N PRO A 170 4.26 14.13 -4.41
CA PRO A 170 4.28 15.59 -4.32
C PRO A 170 4.04 16.12 -2.91
N PHE A 171 4.78 17.15 -2.50
CA PHE A 171 4.70 17.68 -1.12
C PHE A 171 3.28 18.09 -0.74
N ALA A 172 2.56 18.80 -1.61
CA ALA A 172 1.17 19.19 -1.37
C ALA A 172 0.24 17.98 -1.18
N HIS A 173 0.48 16.89 -1.91
CA HIS A 173 -0.29 15.64 -1.73
C HIS A 173 0.05 14.99 -0.39
N ARG A 174 1.34 14.94 -0.03
CA ARG A 174 1.78 14.41 1.28
C ARG A 174 1.12 15.16 2.43
N GLN A 175 1.01 16.49 2.35
CA GLN A 175 0.32 17.31 3.34
C GLN A 175 -1.17 16.97 3.43
N LEU A 176 -1.88 16.97 2.30
CA LEU A 176 -3.32 16.70 2.29
C LEU A 176 -3.66 15.28 2.79
N LEU A 177 -2.91 14.27 2.32
CA LEU A 177 -3.09 12.88 2.74
C LEU A 177 -2.75 12.69 4.22
N ARG A 178 -1.74 13.41 4.73
CA ARG A 178 -1.43 13.41 6.17
C ARG A 178 -2.57 14.02 6.98
N GLU A 179 -3.14 15.13 6.54
CA GLU A 179 -4.29 15.76 7.22
C GLU A 179 -5.52 14.84 7.28
N ALA A 180 -5.79 14.11 6.18
CA ALA A 180 -6.83 13.08 6.16
C ALA A 180 -6.56 11.99 7.20
N ALA A 181 -5.34 11.48 7.26
CA ALA A 181 -4.95 10.45 8.21
C ALA A 181 -4.94 10.94 9.67
N VAL A 182 -4.52 12.18 9.93
CA VAL A 182 -4.63 12.83 11.26
C VAL A 182 -6.08 12.89 11.71
N THR A 183 -6.99 13.25 10.80
CA THR A 183 -8.43 13.34 11.09
C THR A 183 -9.01 11.97 11.42
N ALA A 184 -8.71 10.95 10.61
CA ALA A 184 -9.13 9.58 10.85
C ALA A 184 -8.55 9.03 12.18
N ARG A 185 -7.28 9.33 12.49
CA ARG A 185 -6.66 8.93 13.75
C ARG A 185 -7.32 9.58 14.97
N ARG A 186 -7.60 10.88 14.93
CA ARG A 186 -8.29 11.59 16.02
C ARG A 186 -9.72 11.10 16.26
N ALA A 187 -10.33 10.49 15.26
CA ALA A 187 -11.67 9.93 15.32
C ALA A 187 -11.67 8.41 15.61
N ASP A 188 -10.50 7.83 15.93
CA ASP A 188 -10.33 6.39 16.15
C ASP A 188 -10.96 5.54 15.04
N GLN A 189 -10.71 5.91 13.78
CA GLN A 189 -11.28 5.22 12.63
C GLN A 189 -10.40 4.06 12.14
N GLY A 190 -11.02 2.90 11.95
CA GLY A 190 -10.43 1.72 11.31
C GLY A 190 -9.09 1.32 11.94
N VAL A 191 -8.01 1.33 11.16
CA VAL A 191 -6.66 0.97 11.61
C VAL A 191 -6.23 1.77 12.83
N TRP A 192 -6.63 3.04 12.93
CA TRP A 192 -6.21 3.92 14.02
C TRP A 192 -6.82 3.58 15.38
N ALA A 193 -7.96 2.88 15.40
CA ALA A 193 -8.60 2.44 16.64
C ALA A 193 -7.81 1.35 17.36
N VAL A 194 -6.98 0.61 16.63
CA VAL A 194 -6.33 -0.62 17.09
C VAL A 194 -4.84 -0.70 16.71
N ASP A 195 -4.27 0.36 16.16
CA ASP A 195 -2.86 0.42 15.76
C ASP A 195 -1.94 0.27 16.97
N MET A 196 -1.03 -0.70 16.90
CA MET A 196 -0.04 -0.96 17.93
C MET A 196 1.39 -0.69 17.45
N THR A 197 1.57 0.00 16.31
CA THR A 197 2.90 0.15 15.70
C THR A 197 3.91 0.84 16.62
N SER A 198 3.48 1.80 17.45
CA SER A 198 4.38 2.51 18.38
C SER A 198 5.02 1.58 19.41
N GLU A 199 4.30 0.55 19.87
CA GLU A 199 4.84 -0.48 20.77
C GLU A 199 4.03 -1.78 20.67
N PHE A 200 4.69 -2.89 20.33
CA PHE A 200 4.04 -4.20 20.22
C PHE A 200 4.93 -5.36 20.67
N ALA A 201 4.31 -6.49 21.01
CA ALA A 201 5.02 -7.73 21.28
C ALA A 201 5.25 -8.50 19.98
N LEU A 202 6.41 -9.15 19.86
CA LEU A 202 6.77 -10.02 18.75
C LEU A 202 7.43 -11.27 19.31
N ASP A 203 6.59 -12.18 19.84
CA ASP A 203 7.03 -13.49 20.31
C ASP A 203 7.18 -14.48 19.16
N ASP A 204 6.20 -14.47 18.26
CA ASP A 204 6.06 -15.32 17.10
C ASP A 204 5.08 -14.69 16.09
N GLN A 205 4.74 -15.42 15.02
CA GLN A 205 3.83 -14.92 13.99
C GLN A 205 2.42 -14.64 14.53
N ALA A 206 1.98 -15.32 15.59
CA ALA A 206 0.65 -15.12 16.16
C ALA A 206 0.53 -13.76 16.85
N SER A 207 1.65 -13.19 17.32
CA SER A 207 1.69 -11.87 17.96
C SER A 207 1.17 -10.74 17.06
N ILE A 208 1.37 -10.85 15.74
CA ILE A 208 0.93 -9.89 14.72
C ILE A 208 0.02 -10.53 13.66
N GLY A 209 -0.47 -11.75 13.92
CA GLY A 209 -1.32 -12.50 13.00
C GLY A 209 -2.77 -12.02 12.98
N PRO A 210 -3.71 -12.76 12.38
CA PRO A 210 -5.10 -12.31 12.21
C PRO A 210 -5.86 -11.99 13.50
N ALA A 211 -5.46 -12.61 14.62
CA ALA A 211 -6.01 -12.36 15.96
C ALA A 211 -5.01 -11.62 16.88
N GLY A 212 -3.89 -11.16 16.31
CA GLY A 212 -2.82 -10.47 17.02
C GLY A 212 -2.94 -8.96 16.94
N GLN A 213 -1.82 -8.28 17.13
CA GLN A 213 -1.69 -6.84 17.11
C GLN A 213 -1.60 -6.32 15.67
N LEU A 214 -2.40 -5.31 15.33
CA LEU A 214 -2.30 -4.62 14.05
C LEU A 214 -1.10 -3.66 14.08
N ILE A 215 -0.25 -3.71 13.06
CA ILE A 215 0.86 -2.79 12.87
C ILE A 215 0.95 -2.33 11.41
N LEU A 216 1.78 -1.31 11.15
CA LEU A 216 2.08 -0.82 9.81
C LEU A 216 2.44 -2.01 8.87
N PRO A 217 1.79 -2.16 7.70
CA PRO A 217 1.98 -3.33 6.84
C PRO A 217 3.42 -3.51 6.37
N LYS A 218 4.14 -2.41 6.08
CA LYS A 218 5.61 -2.47 5.85
C LYS A 218 6.35 -3.16 6.98
N LEU A 219 6.09 -2.77 8.23
CA LEU A 219 6.75 -3.35 9.39
C LEU A 219 6.31 -4.81 9.61
N PHE A 220 5.04 -5.13 9.39
CA PHE A 220 4.54 -6.50 9.45
C PHE A 220 5.27 -7.45 8.49
N ARG A 221 5.47 -7.05 7.22
CA ARG A 221 6.21 -7.88 6.24
C ARG A 221 7.64 -8.18 6.72
N ARG A 222 8.30 -7.18 7.30
CA ARG A 222 9.66 -7.29 7.87
C ARG A 222 9.70 -8.18 9.10
N CYS A 223 8.75 -8.01 10.03
CA CYS A 223 8.62 -8.87 11.21
C CYS A 223 8.36 -10.33 10.81
N THR A 224 7.48 -10.56 9.83
CA THR A 224 7.16 -11.90 9.33
C THR A 224 8.39 -12.60 8.75
N ASP A 225 9.19 -11.90 7.95
CA ASP A 225 10.41 -12.49 7.37
C ASP A 225 11.54 -12.63 8.38
N TYR A 226 11.71 -11.67 9.29
CA TYR A 226 12.62 -11.79 10.44
C TYR A 226 12.32 -13.06 11.25
N LEU A 227 11.05 -13.31 11.58
CA LEU A 227 10.65 -14.50 12.31
C LEU A 227 10.94 -15.79 11.53
N LYS A 228 10.80 -15.81 10.20
CA LYS A 228 11.18 -16.98 9.38
C LYS A 228 12.67 -17.26 9.47
N ASP A 229 13.51 -16.23 9.38
CA ASP A 229 14.97 -16.38 9.43
C ASP A 229 15.46 -16.78 10.83
N VAL A 230 14.85 -16.25 11.89
CA VAL A 230 15.12 -16.69 13.27
C VAL A 230 14.69 -18.13 13.49
N ASN A 231 13.47 -18.51 13.07
CA ASN A 231 12.94 -19.86 13.27
C ASN A 231 13.67 -20.93 12.48
N SER A 232 14.23 -20.58 11.32
CA SER A 232 15.08 -21.48 10.53
C SER A 232 16.52 -21.56 11.03
N GLY A 233 16.91 -20.69 11.98
CA GLY A 233 18.29 -20.56 12.44
C GLY A 233 19.22 -19.85 11.44
N ALA A 234 18.67 -19.25 10.38
CA ALA A 234 19.44 -18.48 9.40
C ALA A 234 19.96 -17.15 9.99
N PHE A 235 19.29 -16.62 11.01
CA PHE A 235 19.66 -15.38 11.68
C PHE A 235 19.55 -15.48 13.21
N HIS A 236 20.48 -14.82 13.90
CA HIS A 236 20.47 -14.63 15.34
C HIS A 236 20.71 -13.16 15.65
N GLY A 237 19.78 -12.53 16.36
CA GLY A 237 19.82 -11.11 16.66
C GLY A 237 18.42 -10.51 16.79
N ASN A 238 18.35 -9.19 16.92
CA ASN A 238 17.09 -8.45 16.95
C ASN A 238 16.63 -8.02 15.54
N LEU A 239 15.42 -7.46 15.43
CA LEU A 239 14.83 -7.04 14.16
C LEU A 239 15.64 -5.93 13.45
N ALA A 240 16.19 -4.97 14.20
CA ALA A 240 16.98 -3.88 13.63
C ALA A 240 18.29 -4.40 13.00
N GLU A 241 18.97 -5.32 13.70
CA GLU A 241 20.14 -6.03 13.19
C GLU A 241 19.79 -6.89 11.96
N TRP A 242 18.62 -7.54 11.97
CA TRP A 242 18.14 -8.32 10.82
C TRP A 242 17.94 -7.45 9.58
N LEU A 243 17.37 -6.25 9.72
CA LEU A 243 17.20 -5.31 8.59
C LEU A 243 18.55 -4.96 7.96
N VAL A 244 19.58 -4.69 8.77
CA VAL A 244 20.94 -4.41 8.27
C VAL A 244 21.53 -5.64 7.58
N TRP A 245 21.38 -6.82 8.19
CA TRP A 245 21.89 -8.07 7.65
C TRP A 245 21.24 -8.44 6.31
N VAL A 246 19.91 -8.41 6.21
CA VAL A 246 19.19 -8.80 4.99
C VAL A 246 19.44 -7.82 3.85
N SER A 247 19.54 -6.51 4.14
CA SER A 247 19.88 -5.48 3.15
C SER A 247 21.28 -5.64 2.58
N SER A 248 22.22 -6.19 3.35
CA SER A 248 23.57 -6.49 2.88
C SER A 248 23.62 -7.73 1.95
N ASN A 249 22.57 -8.55 1.96
CA ASN A 249 22.49 -9.83 1.22
C ASN A 249 21.59 -9.76 -0.03
N GLY A 250 21.41 -8.56 -0.61
CA GLY A 250 20.78 -8.37 -1.93
C GLY A 250 19.26 -8.14 -1.91
N ARG A 251 18.63 -8.15 -0.73
CA ARG A 251 17.24 -7.73 -0.55
C ARG A 251 17.21 -6.54 0.40
N ASP A 252 17.17 -5.34 -0.16
CA ASP A 252 17.13 -4.14 0.66
C ASP A 252 15.77 -4.02 1.36
N GLU A 253 15.70 -4.27 2.67
CA GLU A 253 14.52 -4.10 3.52
C GLU A 253 14.67 -2.97 4.55
N ASN A 254 15.89 -2.46 4.72
CA ASN A 254 16.21 -1.35 5.60
C ASN A 254 16.00 0.01 4.92
N ASP A 255 14.74 0.29 4.58
CA ASP A 255 14.35 1.49 3.85
C ASP A 255 14.95 2.76 4.48
N LEU A 256 15.43 3.66 3.64
CA LEU A 256 15.65 5.04 4.05
C LEU A 256 14.29 5.74 4.23
N VAL A 257 14.18 6.51 5.30
CA VAL A 257 13.00 7.30 5.63
C VAL A 257 13.39 8.69 6.06
N VAL A 258 12.57 9.68 5.70
CA VAL A 258 12.70 11.06 6.17
C VAL A 258 11.66 11.29 7.27
N VAL A 259 12.13 11.60 8.48
CA VAL A 259 11.30 11.93 9.64
C VAL A 259 11.09 13.44 9.70
N SER A 260 9.82 13.86 9.80
CA SER A 260 9.39 15.26 9.89
C SER A 260 9.97 16.15 8.78
N ASP A 261 10.17 15.61 7.57
CA ASP A 261 10.78 16.28 6.42
C ASP A 261 12.19 16.87 6.69
N LYS A 262 12.90 16.38 7.70
CA LYS A 262 14.16 16.99 8.17
C LYS A 262 15.31 16.01 8.31
N LEU A 263 15.03 14.82 8.84
CA LEU A 263 16.07 13.88 9.23
C LEU A 263 15.90 12.59 8.43
N GLU A 264 16.89 12.30 7.59
CA GLU A 264 16.97 11.02 6.89
C GLU A 264 17.67 9.99 7.80
N VAL A 265 17.02 8.85 8.00
CA VAL A 265 17.53 7.71 8.79
C VAL A 265 17.15 6.41 8.09
N HIS A 266 17.77 5.30 8.50
CA HIS A 266 17.29 3.98 8.11
C HIS A 266 16.13 3.53 9.01
N LEU A 267 15.28 2.66 8.48
CA LEU A 267 14.17 2.07 9.23
C LEU A 267 14.67 1.32 10.49
N SER A 268 15.84 0.69 10.42
CA SER A 268 16.51 0.05 11.57
C SER A 268 16.78 1.02 12.72
N ASP A 269 17.06 2.29 12.41
CA ASP A 269 17.39 3.31 13.41
C ASP A 269 16.15 3.76 14.19
N LEU A 270 14.95 3.46 13.67
CA LEU A 270 13.67 3.75 14.31
C LEU A 270 13.14 2.60 15.18
N LEU A 271 13.87 1.49 15.29
CA LEU A 271 13.45 0.31 16.03
C LEU A 271 14.28 0.13 17.30
N ASP A 272 13.63 0.15 18.45
CA ASP A 272 14.21 -0.30 19.72
C ASP A 272 13.55 -1.62 20.11
N GLN A 273 14.35 -2.69 20.23
CA GLN A 273 13.86 -4.00 20.66
C GLN A 273 14.38 -4.34 22.04
N ARG A 274 13.46 -4.52 23.00
CA ARG A 274 13.75 -4.92 24.37
C ARG A 274 13.09 -6.27 24.64
N ASN A 275 13.91 -7.33 24.63
CA ASN A 275 13.44 -8.70 24.64
C ASN A 275 12.50 -8.99 23.45
N ARG A 276 11.22 -9.27 23.73
CA ARG A 276 10.18 -9.59 22.76
C ARG A 276 9.23 -8.42 22.50
N ARG A 277 9.61 -7.20 22.91
CA ARG A 277 8.89 -5.96 22.61
C ARG A 277 9.66 -5.10 21.65
N ILE A 278 8.96 -4.55 20.67
CA ILE A 278 9.47 -3.61 19.69
C ILE A 278 8.79 -2.27 19.94
N ALA A 279 9.57 -1.20 19.99
CA ALA A 279 9.11 0.17 19.99
C ALA A 279 9.55 0.85 18.69
N PHE A 280 8.59 1.45 17.98
CA PHE A 280 8.85 2.26 16.80
C PHE A 280 8.94 3.73 17.21
N GLN A 281 10.11 4.35 17.04
CA GLN A 281 10.44 5.62 17.70
C GLN A 281 9.89 6.88 17.01
N ALA A 282 9.35 6.77 15.80
CA ALA A 282 8.77 7.90 15.06
C ALA A 282 7.24 7.77 14.96
N ASP A 283 6.52 8.89 14.90
CA ASP A 283 5.11 8.85 14.54
C ASP A 283 4.96 8.46 13.05
N LEU A 284 4.12 7.46 12.76
CA LEU A 284 3.79 7.04 11.40
C LEU A 284 3.29 8.18 10.49
N LEU A 285 2.68 9.22 11.03
CA LEU A 285 2.22 10.37 10.24
C LEU A 285 3.35 11.36 9.92
N ASP A 286 4.54 11.18 10.48
CA ASP A 286 5.71 12.03 10.28
C ASP A 286 6.83 11.34 9.49
N ILE A 287 6.62 10.09 9.03
CA ILE A 287 7.59 9.37 8.19
C ILE A 287 7.23 9.49 6.71
N THR A 288 8.26 9.64 5.87
CA THR A 288 8.16 9.50 4.41
C THR A 288 9.23 8.54 3.95
N PHE A 289 8.86 7.52 3.17
CA PHE A 289 9.80 6.56 2.63
C PHE A 289 10.60 7.15 1.47
N VAL A 290 11.88 6.82 1.34
CA VAL A 290 12.66 7.17 0.16
C VAL A 290 12.45 6.09 -0.91
N GLU A 291 12.11 6.50 -2.12
CA GLU A 291 11.92 5.59 -3.26
C GLU A 291 13.24 4.88 -3.61
N LYS A 292 13.17 3.57 -3.88
CA LYS A 292 14.30 2.75 -4.33
C LYS A 292 14.46 2.75 -5.84
#